data_AF-A0A8C2EGR2-F1
#
_entry.id   AF-A0A8C2EGR2-F1
#
_cell.length_a   1.000
_cell.length_b   1.000
_cell.length_c   1.000
_cell.angle_alpha   90.00
_cell.angle_beta   90.00
_cell.angle_gamma   90.00
#
_symmetry.space_group_name_H-M   'P 1'
#
loop_
_entity.id
_entity.type
_entity.pdbx_description
1 polymer ?
#
loop_
_entity_poly.entity_id
_entity_poly.type
_entity_poly.pdbx_seq_one_letter_code
_entity_poly.pdbx_strand_id
1 'polypeptide(L)'
;MKVLLLKEPRESESEADPYLQELSSCGHTASLIPVLSFRFVSLDELSERLFEPERFGGLIFSSPRAVEAVKSCLDSQKHRHSESGASCALPDAGNHLYFLLKCSVVDLGLSPLGEDTGTADALAQLILQRENQEMKPLFFPCGSIKREVLPTALRNNHVPLETLTVYQTSEHPDLQKNITEYFTQQVYFFAPSDSRFSNSCISDKYCPPHKPYINGEIIYSASDDV
;
A
#
# COMPACT_ATOMS: atom_id res chain seq x y z
N MET A 1 -25.45 10.79 13.80
CA MET A 1 -24.51 11.80 13.28
C MET A 1 -24.01 11.36 11.91
N LYS A 2 -23.63 12.28 11.02
CA LYS A 2 -22.98 11.92 9.75
C LYS A 2 -21.46 11.96 9.91
N VAL A 3 -20.77 10.92 9.48
CA VAL A 3 -19.32 10.76 9.62
C VAL A 3 -18.72 10.53 8.23
N LEU A 4 -17.60 11.21 7.94
CA LEU A 4 -16.83 10.99 6.72
C LEU A 4 -15.53 10.28 7.08
N LEU A 5 -15.31 9.10 6.48
CA LEU A 5 -14.09 8.32 6.59
C LEU A 5 -13.21 8.59 5.38
N LEU A 6 -11.97 9.00 5.64
CA LEU A 6 -10.94 9.22 4.64
C LEU A 6 -9.90 8.10 4.74
N LYS A 7 -10.17 6.98 4.07
CA LYS A 7 -9.29 5.81 4.10
C LYS A 7 -9.53 4.92 2.88
N GLU A 8 -8.59 4.01 2.62
CA GLU A 8 -8.74 3.03 1.54
C GLU A 8 -9.81 2.00 1.87
N PRO A 9 -10.65 1.59 0.90
CA PRO A 9 -11.59 0.49 1.10
C PRO A 9 -10.84 -0.82 1.39
N ARG A 10 -11.54 -1.80 1.95
CA ARG A 10 -10.99 -3.15 2.05
C ARG A 10 -10.71 -3.72 0.66
N GLU A 11 -9.65 -4.51 0.55
CA GLU A 11 -9.30 -5.23 -0.68
C GLU A 11 -10.32 -6.33 -1.02
N SER A 12 -11.04 -6.86 -0.01
CA SER A 12 -12.14 -7.80 -0.20
C SER A 12 -13.48 -7.07 -0.31
N GLU A 13 -14.10 -7.12 -1.50
CA GLU A 13 -15.45 -6.59 -1.74
C GLU A 13 -16.55 -7.32 -0.93
N SER A 14 -16.23 -8.50 -0.38
CA SER A 14 -17.18 -9.40 0.27
C SER A 14 -17.51 -9.02 1.71
N GLU A 15 -16.67 -8.23 2.38
CA GLU A 15 -16.88 -7.83 3.77
C GLU A 15 -17.11 -6.33 3.89
N ALA A 16 -18.18 -5.96 4.59
CA ALA A 16 -18.43 -4.56 4.92
C ALA A 16 -17.28 -4.00 5.77
N ASP A 17 -16.95 -2.73 5.55
CA ASP A 17 -15.87 -2.07 6.27
C ASP A 17 -16.16 -2.00 7.78
N PRO A 18 -15.24 -2.39 8.66
CA PRO A 18 -15.49 -2.52 10.10
C PRO A 18 -15.77 -1.16 10.73
N TYR A 19 -15.17 -0.08 10.20
CA TYR A 19 -15.46 1.28 10.67
C TYR A 19 -16.87 1.69 10.26
N LEU A 20 -17.32 1.35 9.03
CA LEU A 20 -18.70 1.60 8.62
C LEU A 20 -19.70 0.79 9.46
N GLN A 21 -19.39 -0.47 9.76
CA GLN A 21 -20.21 -1.33 10.61
C GLN A 21 -20.33 -0.79 12.03
N GLU A 22 -19.21 -0.41 12.65
CA GLU A 22 -19.19 0.10 14.04
C GLU A 22 -19.86 1.47 14.15
N LEU A 23 -19.64 2.35 13.17
CA LEU A 23 -20.36 3.63 13.12
C LEU A 23 -21.87 3.41 12.97
N SER A 24 -22.27 2.43 12.16
CA SER A 24 -23.68 2.07 12.00
C SER A 24 -24.29 1.48 13.28
N SER A 25 -23.54 0.63 14.01
CA SER A 25 -23.98 0.06 15.30
C SER A 25 -24.20 1.14 16.37
N CYS A 26 -23.41 2.23 16.30
CA CYS A 26 -23.56 3.42 17.14
C CYS A 26 -24.64 4.42 16.66
N GLY A 27 -25.43 4.07 15.62
CA GLY A 27 -26.47 4.95 15.08
C GLY A 27 -25.91 6.14 14.29
N HIS A 28 -24.73 6.00 13.70
CA HIS A 28 -24.12 7.00 12.82
C HIS A 28 -24.22 6.57 11.35
N THR A 29 -24.39 7.55 10.47
CA THR A 29 -24.35 7.35 9.03
C THR A 29 -22.96 7.70 8.55
N ALA A 30 -22.22 6.74 8.03
CA ALA A 30 -20.85 6.95 7.59
C ALA A 30 -20.74 6.89 6.05
N SER A 31 -19.84 7.68 5.49
CA SER A 31 -19.46 7.62 4.08
C SER A 31 -17.95 7.49 3.98
N LEU A 32 -17.45 6.73 3.00
CA LEU A 32 -16.03 6.47 2.82
C LEU A 32 -15.56 7.11 1.50
N ILE A 33 -14.48 7.88 1.56
CA ILE A 33 -13.78 8.40 0.38
C ILE A 33 -12.33 7.89 0.42
N PRO A 34 -11.87 7.16 -0.61
CA PRO A 34 -10.47 6.76 -0.73
C PRO A 34 -9.60 7.99 -0.94
N VAL A 35 -8.43 7.99 -0.29
CA VAL A 35 -7.50 9.14 -0.28
C VAL A 35 -6.20 8.85 -1.00
N LEU A 36 -5.87 7.58 -1.14
CA LEU A 36 -4.69 7.09 -1.83
C LEU A 36 -5.12 6.36 -3.10
N SER A 37 -4.20 6.33 -4.04
CA SER A 37 -4.21 5.42 -5.17
C SER A 37 -2.80 4.87 -5.30
N PHE A 38 -2.67 3.75 -6.00
CA PHE A 38 -1.36 3.25 -6.36
C PHE A 38 -1.33 2.91 -7.84
N ARG A 39 -0.10 2.88 -8.36
CA ARG A 39 0.17 2.42 -9.72
C ARG A 39 1.44 1.59 -9.74
N PHE A 40 1.48 0.62 -10.63
CA PHE A 40 2.71 -0.09 -10.94
C PHE A 40 3.63 0.77 -11.80
N VAL A 41 4.92 0.66 -11.56
CA VAL A 41 5.99 1.34 -12.29
C VAL A 41 7.14 0.36 -12.51
N SER A 42 8.02 0.66 -13.47
CA SER A 42 9.23 -0.15 -13.73
C SER A 42 8.98 -1.65 -13.97
N LEU A 43 7.80 -2.01 -14.53
CA LEU A 43 7.45 -3.41 -14.79
C LEU A 43 8.36 -4.08 -15.84
N ASP A 44 8.87 -3.30 -16.80
CA ASP A 44 9.82 -3.81 -17.80
C ASP A 44 11.15 -4.18 -17.15
N GLU A 45 11.72 -3.28 -16.33
CA GLU A 45 12.94 -3.54 -15.56
C GLU A 45 12.74 -4.67 -14.55
N LEU A 46 11.58 -4.73 -13.89
CA LEU A 46 11.21 -5.83 -13.01
C LEU A 46 11.24 -7.16 -13.76
N SER A 47 10.62 -7.22 -14.95
CA SER A 47 10.64 -8.42 -15.78
C SER A 47 12.07 -8.82 -16.11
N GLU A 48 12.91 -7.92 -16.62
CA GLU A 48 14.30 -8.22 -16.96
C GLU A 48 15.07 -8.83 -15.78
N ARG A 49 14.94 -8.26 -14.58
CA ARG A 49 15.63 -8.75 -13.38
C ARG A 49 15.11 -10.11 -12.90
N LEU A 50 13.79 -10.34 -13.00
CA LEU A 50 13.19 -11.63 -12.60
C LEU A 50 13.65 -12.80 -13.49
N PHE A 51 13.98 -12.55 -14.76
CA PHE A 51 14.48 -13.59 -15.68
C PHE A 51 16.01 -13.70 -15.73
N GLU A 52 16.71 -13.01 -14.82
CA GLU A 52 18.13 -13.22 -14.51
C GLU A 52 18.30 -13.82 -13.10
N PRO A 53 17.68 -14.98 -12.77
CA PRO A 53 17.68 -15.53 -11.42
C PRO A 53 19.09 -15.78 -10.88
N GLU A 54 20.04 -16.13 -11.76
CA GLU A 54 21.44 -16.37 -11.44
C GLU A 54 22.14 -15.15 -10.81
N ARG A 55 21.60 -13.95 -10.99
CA ARG A 55 22.15 -12.72 -10.43
C ARG A 55 21.80 -12.51 -8.96
N PHE A 56 20.75 -13.17 -8.47
CA PHE A 56 20.19 -12.94 -7.14
C PHE A 56 20.26 -14.18 -6.25
N GLY A 57 20.54 -13.97 -4.97
CA GLY A 57 20.51 -15.03 -3.95
C GLY A 57 19.09 -15.34 -3.47
N GLY A 58 18.16 -14.42 -3.73
CA GLY A 58 16.80 -14.52 -3.25
C GLY A 58 15.94 -13.30 -3.58
N LEU A 59 14.65 -13.43 -3.29
CA LEU A 59 13.66 -12.35 -3.37
C LEU A 59 13.16 -11.98 -1.98
N ILE A 60 12.88 -10.70 -1.79
CA ILE A 60 12.20 -10.18 -0.61
C ILE A 60 10.89 -9.56 -1.05
N PHE A 61 9.82 -9.78 -0.29
CA PHE A 61 8.51 -9.17 -0.52
C PHE A 61 7.98 -8.60 0.80
N SER A 62 7.73 -7.29 0.83
CA SER A 62 7.18 -6.60 2.00
C SER A 62 5.72 -6.15 1.83
N SER A 63 5.16 -6.30 0.63
CA SER A 63 3.83 -5.79 0.27
C SER A 63 3.14 -6.71 -0.73
N PRO A 64 1.82 -6.93 -0.61
CA PRO A 64 1.05 -7.71 -1.59
C PRO A 64 1.13 -7.09 -2.98
N ARG A 65 1.23 -5.77 -3.07
CA ARG A 65 1.40 -5.05 -4.34
C ARG A 65 2.69 -5.44 -5.06
N ALA A 66 3.78 -5.69 -4.33
CA ALA A 66 5.02 -6.17 -4.93
C ALA A 66 4.85 -7.59 -5.50
N VAL A 67 4.09 -8.45 -4.81
CA VAL A 67 3.75 -9.79 -5.29
C VAL A 67 2.89 -9.71 -6.56
N GLU A 68 1.88 -8.83 -6.58
CA GLU A 68 1.05 -8.58 -7.76
C GLU A 68 1.85 -8.07 -8.96
N ALA A 69 2.80 -7.16 -8.74
CA ALA A 69 3.69 -6.67 -9.80
C ALA A 69 4.49 -7.82 -10.43
N VAL A 70 5.05 -8.71 -9.60
CA VAL A 70 5.77 -9.90 -10.05
C VAL A 70 4.85 -10.87 -10.80
N LYS A 71 3.65 -11.12 -10.27
CA LYS A 71 2.63 -11.95 -10.93
C LYS A 71 2.29 -11.44 -12.33
N SER A 72 2.08 -10.12 -12.45
CA SER A 72 1.81 -9.45 -13.74
C SER A 72 2.94 -9.64 -14.75
N CYS A 73 4.21 -9.54 -14.32
CA CYS A 73 5.37 -9.81 -15.17
C CYS A 73 5.42 -11.27 -15.64
N LEU A 74 5.13 -12.24 -14.75
CA LEU A 74 5.10 -13.66 -15.09
C LEU A 74 3.96 -14.00 -16.07
N ASP A 75 2.78 -13.43 -15.88
CA ASP A 75 1.63 -13.66 -16.75
C ASP A 75 1.83 -13.04 -18.14
N SER A 76 2.43 -11.85 -18.21
CA SER A 76 2.81 -11.21 -19.49
C SER A 76 3.77 -12.08 -20.31
N GLN A 77 4.63 -12.84 -19.64
CA GLN A 77 5.60 -13.75 -20.27
C GLN A 77 4.97 -15.07 -20.69
N LYS A 78 4.00 -15.59 -19.93
CA LYS A 78 3.16 -16.74 -20.36
C LYS A 78 2.49 -16.46 -21.69
N HIS A 79 1.91 -15.28 -21.85
CA HIS A 79 1.29 -14.88 -23.12
C HIS A 79 2.28 -14.78 -24.27
N ARG A 80 3.54 -14.41 -24.00
CA ARG A 80 4.61 -14.33 -25.00
C ARG A 80 5.18 -15.70 -25.38
N HIS A 81 5.23 -16.65 -24.44
CA HIS A 81 5.80 -17.99 -24.62
C HIS A 81 4.76 -19.10 -24.88
N SER A 82 3.48 -18.77 -24.95
CA SER A 82 2.40 -19.69 -25.35
C SER A 82 2.58 -20.28 -26.76
N GLU A 83 3.51 -19.78 -27.58
CA GLU A 83 3.90 -20.39 -28.86
C GLU A 83 5.09 -21.39 -28.74
N SER A 84 5.72 -21.56 -27.57
CA SER A 84 6.92 -22.40 -27.39
C SER A 84 6.87 -23.41 -26.23
N GLY A 85 5.75 -23.53 -25.51
CA GLY A 85 5.53 -24.65 -24.57
C GLY A 85 6.44 -24.71 -23.34
N ALA A 86 7.09 -23.60 -22.97
CA ALA A 86 7.93 -23.53 -21.77
C ALA A 86 7.10 -23.27 -20.51
N SER A 87 7.34 -24.05 -19.46
CA SER A 87 6.75 -23.87 -18.12
C SER A 87 7.15 -22.52 -17.53
N CYS A 88 6.16 -21.65 -17.28
CA CYS A 88 6.32 -20.29 -16.78
C CYS A 88 6.13 -20.18 -15.27
N ALA A 89 6.78 -21.08 -14.52
CA ALA A 89 7.07 -20.81 -13.11
C ALA A 89 8.29 -19.88 -13.03
N LEU A 90 8.52 -19.22 -11.90
CA LEU A 90 9.87 -18.73 -11.62
C LEU A 90 10.82 -19.93 -11.82
N PRO A 91 11.93 -19.76 -12.57
CA PRO A 91 12.82 -20.86 -12.92
C PRO A 91 13.14 -21.68 -11.68
N ASP A 92 12.96 -23.01 -11.78
CA ASP A 92 12.99 -23.96 -10.66
C ASP A 92 14.19 -23.66 -9.75
N ALA A 93 13.86 -23.02 -8.64
CA ALA A 93 14.77 -22.23 -7.84
C ALA A 93 15.43 -23.13 -6.82
N GLY A 94 16.22 -24.09 -7.30
CA GLY A 94 16.80 -25.14 -6.48
C GLY A 94 17.64 -24.65 -5.29
N ASN A 95 17.98 -23.35 -5.22
CA ASN A 95 18.72 -22.73 -4.10
C ASN A 95 18.34 -21.26 -3.78
N HIS A 96 17.25 -20.67 -4.34
CA HIS A 96 16.93 -19.26 -4.05
C HIS A 96 16.06 -19.12 -2.80
N LEU A 97 16.42 -18.17 -1.93
CA LEU A 97 15.68 -17.87 -0.71
C LEU A 97 14.58 -16.83 -0.98
N TYR A 98 13.37 -17.11 -0.53
CA TYR A 98 12.24 -16.21 -0.65
C TYR A 98 11.85 -15.72 0.73
N PHE A 99 11.92 -14.42 0.98
CA PHE A 99 11.58 -13.82 2.26
C PHE A 99 10.29 -13.01 2.13
N LEU A 100 9.31 -13.28 3.00
CA LEU A 100 8.02 -12.58 3.00
C LEU A 100 7.75 -11.84 4.30
N LEU A 101 7.05 -10.72 4.19
CA LEU A 101 6.40 -10.04 5.30
C LEU A 101 4.89 -10.02 5.06
N LYS A 102 4.12 -10.78 5.85
CA LYS A 102 2.63 -10.74 5.85
C LYS A 102 1.98 -10.76 4.44
N CYS A 103 2.59 -11.44 3.47
CA CYS A 103 2.10 -11.54 2.09
C CYS A 103 2.04 -13.00 1.69
N SER A 104 1.05 -13.38 0.87
CA SER A 104 0.98 -14.73 0.31
C SER A 104 1.57 -14.78 -1.09
N VAL A 105 2.47 -15.73 -1.33
CA VAL A 105 3.04 -16.04 -2.66
C VAL A 105 2.63 -17.43 -3.14
N VAL A 106 1.59 -18.01 -2.55
CA VAL A 106 1.12 -19.37 -2.88
C VAL A 106 0.80 -19.47 -4.38
N ASP A 107 0.19 -18.41 -4.93
CA ASP A 107 -0.11 -18.28 -6.36
C ASP A 107 1.13 -18.26 -7.27
N LEU A 108 2.30 -17.93 -6.73
CA LEU A 108 3.57 -17.92 -7.46
C LEU A 108 4.29 -19.27 -7.42
N GLY A 109 3.77 -20.26 -6.65
CA GLY A 109 4.40 -21.56 -6.48
C GLY A 109 5.70 -21.53 -5.67
N LEU A 110 5.93 -20.47 -4.90
CA LEU A 110 7.14 -20.27 -4.09
C LEU A 110 6.97 -20.84 -2.68
N SER A 111 8.08 -21.27 -2.08
CA SER A 111 8.15 -21.68 -0.67
C SER A 111 8.82 -20.60 0.16
N PRO A 112 8.06 -19.70 0.79
CA PRO A 112 8.65 -18.56 1.49
C PRO A 112 9.13 -18.86 2.90
N LEU A 113 10.00 -17.98 3.39
CA LEU A 113 10.49 -17.93 4.75
C LEU A 113 10.11 -16.58 5.37
N GLY A 114 9.78 -16.61 6.66
CA GLY A 114 9.58 -15.39 7.43
C GLY A 114 8.18 -14.77 7.33
N GLU A 115 7.22 -15.45 6.69
CA GLU A 115 5.81 -15.03 6.66
C GLU A 115 5.26 -14.75 8.08
N ASP A 116 5.69 -15.55 9.06
CA ASP A 116 5.31 -15.46 10.47
C ASP A 116 6.03 -14.33 11.24
N THR A 117 7.01 -13.64 10.65
CA THR A 117 7.81 -12.63 11.37
C THR A 117 7.00 -11.38 11.70
N GLY A 118 5.93 -11.11 10.93
CA GLY A 118 4.95 -10.06 11.19
C GLY A 118 5.44 -8.62 11.05
N THR A 119 6.74 -8.36 11.18
CA THR A 119 7.36 -7.01 11.15
C THR A 119 8.64 -7.00 10.32
N ALA A 120 8.94 -5.84 9.73
CA ALA A 120 10.16 -5.64 8.93
C ALA A 120 11.44 -5.88 9.74
N ASP A 121 11.48 -5.52 11.03
CA ASP A 121 12.62 -5.78 11.92
C ASP A 121 12.84 -7.27 12.14
N ALA A 122 11.79 -8.03 12.46
CA ALA A 122 11.91 -9.46 12.69
C ALA A 122 12.32 -10.21 11.41
N LEU A 123 11.83 -9.77 10.24
CA LEU A 123 12.28 -10.29 8.96
C LEU A 123 13.76 -9.99 8.69
N ALA A 124 14.20 -8.77 8.99
CA ALA A 124 15.62 -8.39 8.86
C ALA A 124 16.50 -9.28 9.74
N GLN A 125 16.11 -9.53 10.99
CA GLN A 125 16.85 -10.42 11.90
C GLN A 125 16.91 -11.85 11.38
N LEU A 126 15.82 -12.38 10.82
CA LEU A 126 15.79 -13.71 10.22
C LEU A 126 16.78 -13.83 9.05
N ILE A 127 16.82 -12.81 8.19
CA ILE A 127 17.77 -12.76 7.07
C ILE A 127 19.21 -12.74 7.60
N LEU A 128 19.50 -11.90 8.60
CA LEU A 128 20.84 -11.78 9.19
C LEU A 128 21.33 -13.04 9.90
N GLN A 129 20.42 -13.87 10.42
CA GLN A 129 20.77 -15.14 11.07
C GLN A 129 21.10 -16.25 10.07
N ARG A 130 20.52 -16.21 8.87
CA ARG A 130 20.74 -17.22 7.83
C ARG A 130 21.88 -16.86 6.88
N GLU A 131 21.99 -15.58 6.56
CA GLU A 131 22.80 -15.16 5.44
C GLU A 131 24.08 -14.42 5.86
N ASN A 132 25.16 -14.66 5.12
CA ASN A 132 26.45 -14.03 5.32
C ASN A 132 26.77 -13.05 4.17
N GLN A 133 27.76 -12.18 4.37
CA GLN A 133 28.18 -11.16 3.41
C GLN A 133 28.69 -11.71 2.07
N GLU A 134 28.99 -13.02 1.98
CA GLU A 134 29.46 -13.69 0.75
C GLU A 134 28.33 -14.15 -0.19
N MET A 135 27.06 -13.89 0.17
CA MET A 135 25.91 -14.25 -0.65
C MET A 135 25.76 -13.37 -1.90
N LYS A 136 25.06 -13.90 -2.92
CA LYS A 136 24.53 -13.09 -4.03
C LYS A 136 23.50 -12.08 -3.49
N PRO A 137 23.33 -10.92 -4.13
CA PRO A 137 22.40 -9.90 -3.65
C PRO A 137 20.96 -10.41 -3.57
N LEU A 138 20.26 -10.00 -2.52
CA LEU A 138 18.82 -10.17 -2.41
C LEU A 138 18.14 -9.10 -3.28
N PHE A 139 17.16 -9.49 -4.08
CA PHE A 139 16.37 -8.56 -4.88
C PHE A 139 15.07 -8.20 -4.15
N PHE A 140 14.82 -6.91 -4.01
CA PHE A 140 13.71 -6.38 -3.24
C PHE A 140 12.84 -5.43 -4.09
N PRO A 141 11.83 -5.96 -4.79
CA PRO A 141 10.78 -5.14 -5.38
C PRO A 141 9.93 -4.48 -4.28
N CYS A 142 9.95 -3.15 -4.19
CA CYS A 142 9.33 -2.40 -3.11
C CYS A 142 8.57 -1.16 -3.59
N GLY A 143 7.92 -0.47 -2.66
CA GLY A 143 7.25 0.81 -2.93
C GLY A 143 8.23 1.99 -3.00
N SER A 144 7.73 3.15 -3.44
CA SER A 144 8.52 4.41 -3.43
C SER A 144 8.70 5.04 -2.05
N ILE A 145 8.08 4.50 -1.00
CA ILE A 145 8.12 5.07 0.34
C ILE A 145 9.43 4.68 1.00
N LYS A 146 10.39 5.62 1.00
CA LYS A 146 11.82 5.43 1.33
C LYS A 146 12.15 5.13 2.80
N ARG A 147 11.16 4.85 3.65
CA ARG A 147 11.36 4.59 5.10
C ARG A 147 11.14 3.12 5.43
N GLU A 148 11.62 2.23 4.58
CA GLU A 148 11.55 0.80 4.88
C GLU A 148 12.68 0.45 5.86
N VAL A 149 12.27 -0.04 7.03
CA VAL A 149 13.17 -0.52 8.10
C VAL A 149 14.07 -1.64 7.58
N LEU A 150 13.52 -2.50 6.72
CA LEU A 150 14.16 -3.69 6.17
C LEU A 150 15.41 -3.36 5.31
N PRO A 151 15.36 -2.54 4.24
CA PRO A 151 16.56 -2.13 3.51
C PRO A 151 17.65 -1.47 4.36
N THR A 152 17.23 -0.66 5.33
CA THR A 152 18.17 0.04 6.22
C THR A 152 18.89 -0.95 7.13
N ALA A 153 18.17 -1.88 7.75
CA ALA A 153 18.73 -2.91 8.60
C ALA A 153 19.70 -3.82 7.83
N LEU A 154 19.33 -4.27 6.63
CA LEU A 154 20.18 -5.12 5.79
C LEU A 154 21.45 -4.38 5.34
N ARG A 155 21.33 -3.13 4.90
CA ARG A 155 22.48 -2.30 4.50
C ARG A 155 23.45 -2.04 5.65
N ASN A 156 22.94 -1.76 6.85
CA ASN A 156 23.77 -1.51 8.03
C ASN A 156 24.59 -2.74 8.46
N ASN A 157 24.10 -3.93 8.14
CA ASN A 157 24.78 -5.19 8.42
C ASN A 157 25.55 -5.74 7.20
N HIS A 158 25.69 -4.94 6.15
CA HIS A 158 26.42 -5.28 4.92
C HIS A 158 25.86 -6.50 4.16
N VAL A 159 24.56 -6.76 4.28
CA VAL A 159 23.89 -7.75 3.41
C VAL A 159 23.71 -7.12 2.02
N PRO A 160 24.21 -7.76 0.95
CA PRO A 160 24.03 -7.25 -0.41
C PRO A 160 22.54 -7.23 -0.79
N LEU A 161 22.02 -6.05 -1.14
CA LEU A 161 20.61 -5.81 -1.43
C LEU A 161 20.45 -4.92 -2.66
N GLU A 162 19.67 -5.38 -3.64
CA GLU A 162 19.26 -4.61 -4.82
C GLU A 162 17.76 -4.30 -4.72
N THR A 163 17.39 -3.02 -4.70
CA THR A 163 15.99 -2.58 -4.57
C THR A 163 15.47 -2.03 -5.89
N LEU A 164 14.22 -2.37 -6.26
CA LEU A 164 13.54 -1.77 -7.39
C LEU A 164 12.18 -1.24 -6.95
N THR A 165 11.89 0.04 -7.22
CA THR A 165 10.55 0.58 -7.00
C THR A 165 9.60 0.05 -8.07
N VAL A 166 8.65 -0.80 -7.68
CA VAL A 166 7.70 -1.44 -8.62
C VAL A 166 6.27 -0.92 -8.48
N TYR A 167 5.98 -0.20 -7.40
CA TYR A 167 4.74 0.54 -7.24
C TYR A 167 4.95 1.88 -6.54
N GLN A 168 4.08 2.83 -6.82
CA GLN A 168 4.06 4.14 -6.19
C GLN A 168 2.68 4.40 -5.62
N THR A 169 2.64 4.88 -4.38
CA THR A 169 1.41 5.39 -3.77
C THR A 169 1.34 6.90 -3.99
N SER A 170 0.20 7.38 -4.46
CA SER A 170 -0.09 8.80 -4.67
C SER A 170 -1.44 9.15 -4.05
N GLU A 171 -1.76 10.44 -4.01
CA GLU A 171 -3.12 10.89 -3.73
C GLU A 171 -4.11 10.29 -4.75
N HIS A 172 -5.33 9.98 -4.31
CA HIS A 172 -6.37 9.50 -5.20
C HIS A 172 -6.72 10.59 -6.23
N PRO A 173 -6.72 10.30 -7.55
CA PRO A 173 -6.89 11.32 -8.59
C PRO A 173 -8.22 12.09 -8.46
N ASP A 174 -9.26 11.41 -8.00
CA ASP A 174 -10.58 12.01 -7.77
C ASP A 174 -10.82 12.52 -6.34
N LEU A 175 -9.79 12.59 -5.48
CA LEU A 175 -10.00 12.95 -4.06
C LEU A 175 -10.71 14.30 -3.92
N GLN A 176 -10.20 15.33 -4.60
CA GLN A 176 -10.79 16.67 -4.56
C GLN A 176 -12.24 16.68 -5.06
N LYS A 177 -12.52 15.94 -6.14
CA LYS A 177 -13.85 15.82 -6.72
C LYS A 177 -14.80 15.13 -5.73
N ASN A 178 -14.40 13.99 -5.18
CA ASN A 178 -15.20 13.20 -4.24
C ASN A 178 -15.52 13.98 -2.97
N ILE A 179 -14.55 14.71 -2.41
CA ILE A 179 -14.77 15.60 -1.26
C ILE A 179 -15.78 16.70 -1.62
N THR A 180 -15.59 17.36 -2.76
CA THR A 180 -16.48 18.45 -3.21
C THR A 180 -17.91 17.96 -3.42
N GLU A 181 -18.08 16.80 -4.06
CA GLU A 181 -19.38 16.17 -4.26
C GLU A 181 -20.04 15.78 -2.93
N TYR A 182 -19.28 15.22 -1.98
CA TYR A 182 -19.82 14.88 -0.66
C TYR A 182 -20.39 16.09 0.08
N PHE A 183 -19.63 17.20 0.13
CA PHE A 183 -20.07 18.41 0.83
C PHE A 183 -21.15 19.20 0.09
N THR A 184 -21.25 19.06 -1.24
CA THR A 184 -22.31 19.72 -2.02
C THR A 184 -23.64 18.97 -1.97
N GLN A 185 -23.62 17.64 -1.86
CA GLN A 185 -24.83 16.82 -1.69
C GLN A 185 -25.41 16.92 -0.26
N GLN A 186 -24.59 17.28 0.72
CA GLN A 186 -25.04 17.62 2.06
C GLN A 186 -25.72 19.01 2.00
N VAL A 187 -27.04 19.04 1.92
CA VAL A 187 -27.79 20.30 2.05
C VAL A 187 -27.58 20.87 3.45
N TYR A 188 -26.66 21.82 3.59
CA TYR A 188 -26.48 22.58 4.82
C TYR A 188 -27.59 23.64 4.88
N PHE A 189 -28.58 23.42 5.75
CA PHE A 189 -29.51 24.48 6.13
C PHE A 189 -28.78 25.48 7.04
N PHE A 190 -28.36 26.60 6.46
CA PHE A 190 -27.89 27.76 7.23
C PHE A 190 -29.11 28.52 7.74
N ALA A 191 -29.47 28.30 9.01
CA ALA A 191 -30.45 29.13 9.69
C ALA A 191 -29.77 30.41 10.22
N PRO A 192 -30.22 31.62 9.85
CA PRO A 192 -29.69 32.85 10.42
C PRO A 192 -30.23 33.00 11.84
N SER A 193 -29.36 32.95 12.85
CA SER A 193 -29.67 33.47 14.18
C SER A 193 -28.49 34.27 14.71
N ASP A 194 -28.80 35.46 15.19
CA ASP A 194 -27.91 36.60 15.30
C ASP A 194 -26.69 36.46 16.23
N SER A 195 -25.58 37.04 15.75
CA SER A 195 -24.57 37.84 16.46
C SER A 195 -23.29 37.22 17.07
N ARG A 196 -22.18 37.54 16.35
CA ARG A 196 -20.93 38.20 16.78
C ARG A 196 -19.80 37.42 17.52
N PHE A 197 -18.62 37.43 16.87
CA PHE A 197 -17.24 37.06 17.30
C PHE A 197 -16.96 35.54 17.41
N SER A 198 -15.86 34.95 16.92
CA SER A 198 -14.53 35.40 16.44
C SER A 198 -13.98 34.38 15.41
N ASN A 199 -13.07 34.83 14.54
CA ASN A 199 -12.50 34.11 13.38
C ASN A 199 -10.99 33.94 13.57
N SER A 200 -10.47 32.74 13.30
CA SER A 200 -9.15 32.46 12.70
C SER A 200 -9.01 30.93 12.71
N CYS A 201 -9.19 30.18 11.61
CA CYS A 201 -8.14 29.94 10.61
C CYS A 201 -8.67 29.23 9.33
N ILE A 202 -9.90 29.53 8.87
CA ILE A 202 -10.37 29.09 7.53
C ILE A 202 -10.70 30.34 6.71
N SER A 203 -9.68 31.03 6.22
CA SER A 203 -9.79 32.07 5.21
C SER A 203 -8.51 31.99 4.36
N ASP A 204 -8.55 31.86 3.04
CA ASP A 204 -8.86 33.01 2.19
C ASP A 204 -9.30 32.67 0.75
N LYS A 205 -9.72 31.43 0.42
CA LYS A 205 -10.12 31.12 -0.98
C LYS A 205 -11.52 30.56 -1.23
N TYR A 206 -12.26 30.15 -0.20
CA TYR A 206 -13.53 29.43 -0.42
C TYR A 206 -14.73 29.93 0.40
N CYS A 207 -14.69 31.14 0.98
CA CYS A 207 -15.82 31.66 1.76
C CYS A 207 -16.40 32.94 1.13
N PRO A 208 -17.64 32.95 0.62
CA PRO A 208 -18.38 34.19 0.42
C PRO A 208 -18.64 34.84 1.79
N PRO A 209 -18.86 36.17 1.83
CA PRO A 209 -18.80 36.94 3.06
C PRO A 209 -20.06 36.68 3.88
N HIS A 210 -19.99 35.80 4.89
CA HIS A 210 -20.72 35.84 6.17
C HIS A 210 -20.57 34.48 6.87
N LYS A 211 -19.96 34.50 8.07
CA LYS A 211 -19.76 33.30 8.92
C LYS A 211 -21.07 32.82 9.54
N PRO A 212 -21.25 31.50 9.75
CA PRO A 212 -21.24 30.98 11.13
C PRO A 212 -20.66 29.55 11.30
N TYR A 213 -20.60 29.13 12.57
CA TYR A 213 -19.99 27.94 13.18
C TYR A 213 -20.32 26.58 12.52
N ILE A 214 -19.33 25.67 12.50
CA ILE A 214 -19.49 24.24 12.19
C ILE A 214 -19.28 23.44 13.48
N ASN A 215 -20.36 22.84 14.00
CA ASN A 215 -20.29 21.75 14.99
C ASN A 215 -20.10 20.43 14.25
N GLY A 216 -18.89 20.19 13.76
CA GLY A 216 -18.48 18.95 13.13
C GLY A 216 -17.05 18.67 13.54
N GLU A 217 -16.87 17.88 14.60
CA GLU A 217 -15.55 17.38 14.96
C GLU A 217 -15.03 16.48 13.83
N ILE A 218 -13.90 16.87 13.27
CA ILE A 218 -13.09 16.03 12.39
C ILE A 218 -12.38 15.04 13.33
N ILE A 219 -12.83 13.79 13.36
CA ILE A 219 -12.18 12.74 14.15
C ILE A 219 -11.02 12.16 13.32
N TYR A 220 -9.86 12.05 13.97
CA TYR A 220 -8.52 11.75 13.44
C TYR A 220 -8.41 10.54 12.51
N SER A 221 -7.40 10.59 11.63
CA SER A 221 -6.87 9.44 10.89
C SER A 221 -6.15 8.48 11.83
N ALA A 222 -6.62 7.24 11.93
CA ALA A 222 -5.79 6.15 12.41
C ALA A 222 -4.83 5.77 11.27
N SER A 223 -3.55 6.08 11.43
CA SER A 223 -2.49 5.38 10.72
C SER A 223 -2.39 4.00 11.37
N ASP A 224 -2.77 2.95 10.66
CA ASP A 224 -2.50 1.58 11.07
C ASP A 224 -0.99 1.33 10.92
N ASP A 225 -0.23 1.69 11.95
CA ASP A 225 1.10 1.15 12.24
C ASP A 225 0.94 0.17 13.42
N VAL A 226 0.65 -1.11 13.12
CA VAL A 226 1.01 -2.30 13.92
C VAL A 226 1.22 -3.53 13.02
#